data_AF-A0A946V254-F1
#
_entry.id   AF-A0A946V254-F1
#
_cell.length_a   1.000
_cell.length_b   1.000
_cell.length_c   1.000
_cell.angle_alpha   90.00
_cell.angle_beta   90.00
_cell.angle_gamma   90.00
#
_symmetry.space_group_name_H-M   'P 1'
#
loop_
_entity.id
_entity.type
_entity.pdbx_description
1 polymer ?
#
loop_
_entity_poly.entity_id
_entity_poly.type
_entity_poly.pdbx_seq_one_letter_code
_entity_poly.pdbx_strand_id
1 'polypeptide(L)' 'MGIREVSDKIWLVSFMDYDLGFFDEESKKVDPAENPFMAKLLPMSSV' A
#
# COMPACT_ATOMS: atom_id res chain seq x y z
N MET A 1 -10.55 -0.59 -5.94
CA MET A 1 -9.36 -1.47 -5.99
C MET A 1 -8.86 -1.41 -7.41
N GLY A 2 -7.69 -0.84 -7.64
CA GLY A 2 -7.02 -0.79 -8.92
C GLY A 2 -5.66 -1.45 -8.80
N ILE A 3 -5.26 -2.21 -9.81
CA ILE A 3 -3.90 -2.74 -9.94
C ILE A 3 -3.39 -2.22 -11.28
N ARG A 4 -2.22 -1.59 -11.28
CA ARG A 4 -1.62 -1.02 -12.49
C ARG A 4 -0.12 -1.29 -12.50
N GLU A 5 0.40 -1.63 -13.67
CA GLU A 5 1.84 -1.74 -13.87
C GLU A 5 2.47 -0.33 -13.87
N VAL A 6 3.50 -0.13 -13.05
CA VAL A 6 4.22 1.15 -12.91
C VAL A 6 5.68 1.06 -13.35
N SER A 7 6.23 -0.15 -13.37
CA SER A 7 7.55 -0.49 -13.92
C SER A 7 7.52 -1.95 -14.36
N ASP A 8 8.53 -2.39 -15.13
CA ASP A 8 8.66 -3.78 -15.58
C ASP A 8 8.49 -4.73 -14.38
N LYS A 9 7.43 -5.54 -14.40
CA LYS A 9 7.09 -6.51 -13.34
C LYS A 9 6.80 -5.91 -11.95
N ILE A 10 6.63 -4.59 -11.85
CA ILE A 10 6.23 -3.92 -10.62
C ILE A 10 4.82 -3.35 -10.80
N TRP A 11 3.92 -3.83 -9.95
CA TRP A 11 2.50 -3.51 -9.98
C TRP A 11 2.11 -2.70 -8.75
N LEU A 12 1.62 -1.48 -8.95
CA LEU A 12 1.04 -0.69 -7.89
C LEU A 12 -0.38 -1.17 -7.60
N VAL A 13 -0.64 -1.48 -6.34
CA VAL A 13 -1.97 -1.81 -5.81
C VAL A 13 -2.49 -0.57 -5.09
N SER A 14 -3.59 -0.01 -5.60
CA SER A 14 -4.25 1.16 -5.01
C SER A 14 -5.71 0.88 -4.65
N PHE A 15 -6.17 1.49 -3.57
CA PHE A 15 -7.54 1.44 -3.12
C PHE A 15 -8.06 2.84 -2.79
N MET A 16 -9.10 3.27 -3.51
CA MET A 16 -9.59 4.65 -3.48
C MET A 16 -8.48 5.62 -3.89
N ASP A 17 -8.17 6.61 -3.06
CA ASP A 17 -7.10 7.60 -3.26
C ASP A 17 -5.80 7.19 -2.56
N TYR A 18 -5.68 5.92 -2.15
CA TYR A 18 -4.55 5.43 -1.38
C TYR A 18 -3.79 4.33 -2.11
N ASP A 19 -2.47 4.45 -2.13
CA ASP A 19 -1.57 3.40 -2.57
C ASP A 19 -1.33 2.45 -1.41
N LEU A 20 -1.65 1.17 -1.60
CA LEU A 20 -1.49 0.12 -0.59
C LEU A 20 -0.09 -0.47 -0.62
N GLY A 21 0.50 -0.56 -1.82
CA GLY A 21 1.83 -1.10 -1.99
C GLY A 21 2.15 -1.50 -3.41
N PHE A 22 3.38 -1.96 -3.57
CA PHE A 22 3.93 -2.43 -4.83
C PHE A 22 4.08 -3.94 -4.75
N PHE A 23 3.56 -4.64 -5.74
CA PHE A 23 3.81 -6.06 -5.94
C PHE A 23 4.92 -6.20 -6.98
N ASP A 24 6.02 -6.79 -6.56
CA ASP A 24 7.12 -7.19 -7.42
C ASP A 24 6.92 -8.65 -7.83
N GLU A 25 6.64 -8.85 -9.11
CA GLU A 25 6.39 -10.16 -9.70
C GLU A 25 7.68 -11.00 -9.84
N GLU A 26 8.84 -10.36 -9.97
CA GLU A 26 10.14 -11.03 -10.06
C GLU A 26 10.53 -11.66 -8.72
N SER A 27 10.47 -10.86 -7.65
CA SER A 27 10.79 -11.35 -6.30
C SER A 27 9.62 -12.05 -5.60
N LYS A 28 8.41 -11.98 -6.17
CA LYS A 28 7.14 -12.43 -5.57
C LYS A 28 6.88 -11.81 -4.19
N LYS A 29 7.29 -10.55 -4.02
CA LYS A 29 7.15 -9.80 -2.77
C LYS A 29 6.16 -8.66 -2.94
N VAL A 30 5.58 -8.25 -1.82
CA VAL A 30 4.78 -7.04 -1.72
C VAL A 30 5.50 -6.09 -0.80
N ASP A 31 5.88 -4.94 -1.32
CA ASP A 31 6.41 -3.84 -0.55
C ASP A 31 5.28 -2.88 -0.20
N PRO A 32 4.99 -2.65 1.09
CA PRO A 32 3.95 -1.71 1.50
C PRO A 32 4.34 -0.29 1.10
N ALA A 33 3.39 0.45 0.54
CA ALA A 33 3.55 1.89 0.34
C ALA A 33 3.42 2.62 1.70
N GLU A 34 3.72 3.92 1.72
CA GLU A 34 3.51 4.74 2.92
C GLU A 34 2.07 4.56 3.42
N ASN A 35 1.92 3.99 4.62
CA ASN A 35 0.62 3.64 5.14
C ASN A 35 -0.15 4.94 5.51
N PRO A 36 -1.21 5.30 4.77
CA PRO A 36 -1.96 6.53 5.02
C PRO A 36 -2.75 6.47 6.33
N PHE A 37 -2.97 5.27 6.88
CA PHE A 37 -3.62 5.03 8.16
C PHE A 37 -2.65 5.06 9.35
N MET A 38 -1.34 5.11 9.11
CA MET A 38 -0.35 5.17 10.19
C MET A 38 -0.38 6.53 10.92
N ALA A 39 -0.75 7.61 10.20
CA ALA A 39 -0.77 8.97 10.73
C ALA A 39 -1.91 9.26 11.74
N LYS A 40 -2.84 8.32 11.96
CA LYS A 40 -4.00 8.55 12.84
C LYS A 40 -4.31 7.38 13.78
N LEU A 41 -3.28 6.79 14.39
CA LEU A 41 -3.47 6.13 15.68
C LEU A 41 -3.54 7.22 16.75
N LEU A 42 -4.70 7.88 16.86
CA LEU A 42 -5.02 8.62 18.08
C LEU A 42 -4.94 7.62 19.24
N PRO A 43 -4.27 7.94 20.35
CA PRO A 43 -4.26 7.05 21.50
C PRO A 43 -5.72 6.74 21.84
N MET A 44 -6.08 5.46 21.87
CA MET A 44 -7.38 5.07 22.40
C MET A 44 -7.46 5.68 23.79
N SER A 45 -8.41 6.61 23.98
CA SER A 45 -8.73 7.12 25.30
C SER A 45 -9.12 5.90 26.13
N SER A 46 -8.26 5.52 27.07
CA SER A 46 -8.62 4.54 28.08
C SER A 46 -9.83 5.11 28.82
N VAL A 47 -10.97 4.43 28.68
CA VAL A 47 -12.11 4.62 29.59
C VAL A 47 -11.81 3.91 30.91
#